data_AF-A0A432EMH4-F1
#
_entry.id   AF-A0A432EMH4-F1
#
_cell.length_a   1.000
_cell.length_b   1.000
_cell.length_c   1.000
_cell.angle_alpha   90.00
_cell.angle_beta   90.00
_cell.angle_gamma   90.00
#
_symmetry.space_group_name_H-M   'P 1'
#
loop_
_entity.id
_entity.type
_entity.pdbx_description
1 polymer ?
#
loop_
_entity_poly.entity_id
_entity_poly.type
_entity_poly.pdbx_seq_one_letter_code
_entity_poly.pdbx_strand_id
1 'polypeptide(L)'
;MKPACALVADVDLVIIRWPRKGQDEEQVSVLFGRCQHRGALMDDGHGDGDNLICGLHNRDYDYRTGVRSYNPAERLQRFSIWIEKSAQQLNNFFRVSTELMQVMARACGHDDLGKFCIDDLTT
;
A
#
# COMPACT_ATOMS: atom_id res chain seq x y z
N MET A 1 -4.85 -11.79 11.24
CA MET A 1 -4.65 -10.75 10.21
C MET A 1 -3.15 -10.58 9.96
N LYS A 2 -2.70 -10.46 8.70
CA LYS A 2 -1.28 -10.29 8.34
C LYS A 2 -1.02 -8.83 7.93
N PRO A 3 -0.14 -8.08 8.62
CA PRO A 3 0.21 -6.73 8.21
C PRO A 3 1.10 -6.72 6.96
N ALA A 4 1.11 -5.61 6.22
CA ALA A 4 2.01 -5.39 5.09
C ALA A 4 2.86 -4.14 5.33
N CYS A 5 4.09 -4.12 4.81
CA CYS A 5 5.00 -2.98 4.94
C CYS A 5 5.09 -2.14 3.66
N ALA A 6 5.44 -0.87 3.84
CA ALA A 6 5.89 0.01 2.78
C ALA A 6 6.90 1.03 3.35
N LEU A 7 7.93 1.36 2.57
CA LEU A 7 8.86 2.44 2.89
C LEU A 7 8.55 3.63 1.96
N VAL A 8 8.15 4.77 2.54
CA VAL A 8 7.79 5.96 1.78
C VAL A 8 8.55 7.15 2.35
N ALA A 9 9.42 7.77 1.54
CA ALA A 9 10.23 8.92 1.95
C ALA A 9 10.97 8.69 3.29
N ASP A 10 11.61 7.52 3.43
CA ASP A 10 12.34 7.08 4.63
C ASP A 10 11.46 6.88 5.89
N VAL A 11 10.14 6.78 5.70
CA VAL A 11 9.17 6.45 6.76
C VAL A 11 8.65 5.04 6.53
N ASP A 12 8.91 4.16 7.49
CA ASP A 12 8.28 2.84 7.53
C ASP A 12 6.78 2.99 7.82
N LEU A 13 5.96 2.30 7.04
CA LEU A 13 4.51 2.22 7.19
C LEU A 13 4.10 0.76 7.39
N VAL A 14 3.12 0.54 8.26
CA VAL A 14 2.39 -0.72 8.36
C VAL A 14 0.96 -0.53 7.87
N ILE A 15 0.56 -1.37 6.93
CA ILE A 15 -0.73 -1.35 6.25
C ILE A 15 -1.55 -2.52 6.77
N ILE A 16 -2.77 -2.21 7.21
CA ILE A 16 -3.69 -3.16 7.80
C ILE A 16 -5.00 -3.14 7.06
N ARG A 17 -5.39 -4.31 6.54
CA ARG A 17 -6.69 -4.58 5.95
C ARG A 17 -7.59 -5.24 6.99
N TRP A 18 -8.81 -4.74 7.13
CA TRP A 18 -9.75 -5.24 8.13
C TRP A 18 -11.21 -5.11 7.66
N PRO A 19 -12.09 -6.07 8.01
CA PRO A 19 -13.50 -6.02 7.64
C PRO A 19 -14.24 -5.00 8.51
N ARG A 20 -15.05 -4.13 7.90
CA ARG A 20 -15.94 -3.26 8.66
C ARG A 20 -17.24 -3.97 8.98
N LYS A 21 -17.56 -4.08 10.27
CA LYS A 21 -18.76 -4.78 10.74
C LYS A 21 -20.02 -4.19 10.09
N GLY A 22 -20.80 -5.03 9.41
CA GLY A 22 -22.04 -4.64 8.75
C GLY A 22 -21.85 -4.00 7.36
N GLN A 23 -20.67 -4.13 6.76
CA GLN A 23 -20.39 -3.72 5.38
C GLN A 23 -19.59 -4.81 4.66
N ASP A 24 -19.85 -4.99 3.37
CA ASP A 24 -19.11 -5.94 2.52
C ASP A 24 -17.73 -5.41 2.12
N GLU A 25 -17.46 -4.12 2.37
CA GLU A 25 -16.22 -3.45 1.98
C GLU A 25 -15.13 -3.57 3.05
N GLU A 26 -13.94 -3.99 2.60
CA GLU A 26 -12.72 -4.00 3.40
C GLU A 26 -12.21 -2.58 3.64
N GLN A 27 -11.80 -2.29 4.88
CA GLN A 27 -11.18 -1.02 5.26
C GLN A 27 -9.66 -1.17 5.35
N VAL A 28 -8.96 -0.06 5.11
CA VAL A 28 -7.50 0.00 5.19
C VAL A 28 -7.06 1.07 6.18
N SER A 29 -6.18 0.69 7.09
CA SER A 29 -5.42 1.61 7.94
C SER A 29 -3.96 1.63 7.48
N VAL A 30 -3.37 2.82 7.45
CA VAL A 30 -1.93 3.02 7.25
C VAL A 30 -1.41 3.69 8.51
N LEU A 31 -0.51 3.00 9.21
CA LEU A 31 0.07 3.45 10.47
C LEU A 31 1.59 3.55 10.35
N PHE A 32 2.22 4.27 11.27
CA PHE A 32 3.68 4.27 11.41
C PHE A 32 4.18 2.85 11.68
N GLY A 33 5.13 2.40 10.87
CA GLY A 33 5.56 1.00 10.77
C GLY A 33 6.54 0.55 11.84
N ARG A 34 6.94 1.43 12.77
CA ARG A 34 7.84 1.09 13.87
C ARG A 34 7.17 1.23 15.22
N CYS A 35 7.40 0.23 16.07
CA CYS A 35 6.92 0.23 17.44
C CYS A 35 7.53 1.39 18.23
N GLN A 36 6.72 2.09 19.03
CA GLN A 36 7.21 3.13 19.94
C GLN A 36 8.14 2.55 21.04
N HIS A 37 8.19 1.23 21.18
CA HIS A 37 9.14 0.53 22.04
C HIS A 37 10.34 0.02 21.24
N ARG A 38 11.34 0.88 21.07
CA ARG A 38 12.65 0.57 20.42
C ARG A 38 12.60 0.29 18.91
N GLY A 39 11.55 0.69 18.22
CA GLY A 39 11.56 0.77 16.76
C GLY A 39 11.50 -0.55 16.01
N ALA A 40 11.07 -1.65 16.68
CA ALA A 40 10.80 -2.93 16.02
C ALA A 40 9.78 -2.73 14.88
N LEU A 41 9.97 -3.43 13.76
CA LEU A 41 9.04 -3.35 12.65
C LEU A 41 7.69 -3.96 13.05
N MET A 42 6.61 -3.27 12.72
CA MET A 42 5.25 -3.69 13.05
C MET A 42 4.66 -4.64 12.01
N ASP A 43 5.30 -4.82 10.86
CA ASP A 43 4.94 -5.83 9.87
C ASP A 43 5.31 -7.25 10.30
N ASP A 44 6.33 -7.40 11.15
CA ASP A 44 6.66 -8.63 11.90
C ASP A 44 5.65 -8.93 13.02
N GLY A 45 4.69 -8.04 13.25
CA GLY A 45 3.63 -8.20 14.23
C GLY A 45 2.51 -9.15 13.79
N HIS A 46 1.50 -9.27 14.64
CA HIS A 46 0.27 -10.01 14.32
C HIS A 46 -0.96 -9.27 14.83
N GLY A 47 -2.13 -9.56 14.25
CA GLY A 47 -3.39 -9.04 14.76
C GLY A 47 -3.97 -9.91 15.88
N ASP A 48 -4.45 -9.29 16.95
CA ASP A 48 -5.23 -9.92 18.03
C ASP A 48 -6.45 -9.04 18.37
N GLY A 49 -7.65 -9.56 18.13
CA GLY A 49 -8.89 -8.79 18.25
C GLY A 49 -8.87 -7.52 17.39
N ASP A 50 -9.03 -6.36 18.03
CA ASP A 50 -8.97 -5.03 17.39
C ASP A 50 -7.55 -4.42 17.36
N ASN A 51 -6.53 -5.18 17.78
CA ASN A 51 -5.17 -4.69 17.97
C ASN A 51 -4.18 -5.29 16.97
N LEU A 52 -3.19 -4.48 16.59
CA LEU A 52 -1.91 -4.87 16.04
C LEU A 52 -0.91 -5.03 17.19
N ILE A 53 -0.31 -6.21 17.29
CA ILE A 53 0.63 -6.59 18.33
C ILE A 53 2.04 -6.61 17.76
N CYS A 54 2.97 -5.89 18.41
CA CYS A 54 4.39 -5.90 18.06
C CYS A 54 5.00 -7.29 18.27
N GLY A 55 5.66 -7.84 17.24
CA GLY A 55 6.24 -9.19 17.27
C GLY A 55 7.41 -9.39 18.24
N LEU A 56 8.01 -8.31 18.77
CA LEU A 56 9.17 -8.39 19.66
C LEU A 56 8.83 -8.28 21.16
N HIS A 57 7.94 -7.35 21.52
CA HIS A 57 7.65 -7.00 22.92
C HIS A 57 6.16 -7.03 23.28
N ASN A 58 5.31 -7.52 22.38
CA ASN A 58 3.88 -7.72 22.60
C ASN A 58 3.09 -6.44 22.98
N ARG A 59 3.59 -5.27 22.56
CA ARG A 59 2.89 -3.97 22.67
C ARG A 59 1.69 -3.98 21.72
N ASP A 60 0.54 -3.56 22.24
CA ASP A 60 -0.75 -3.48 21.55
C ASP A 60 -1.03 -2.08 21.00
N TYR A 61 -1.56 -1.99 19.79
CA TYR A 61 -2.08 -0.77 19.19
C TYR A 61 -3.37 -1.07 18.44
N ASP A 62 -4.45 -0.33 18.70
CA ASP A 62 -5.69 -0.47 17.94
C ASP A 62 -5.42 -0.23 16.44
N TYR A 63 -5.76 -1.18 15.56
CA TYR A 63 -5.38 -1.08 14.15
C TYR A 63 -6.17 -0.01 13.39
N ARG A 64 -7.26 0.53 13.95
CA ARG A 64 -8.09 1.56 13.31
C ARG A 64 -7.52 2.95 13.57
N THR A 65 -7.03 3.17 14.78
CA THR A 65 -6.64 4.48 15.32
C THR A 65 -5.14 4.62 15.58
N GLY A 66 -4.42 3.50 15.72
CA GLY A 66 -3.03 3.44 16.14
C GLY A 66 -2.81 3.67 17.64
N VAL A 67 -3.87 3.77 18.44
CA VAL A 67 -3.80 4.13 19.87
C VAL A 67 -3.58 2.88 20.72
N ARG A 68 -2.68 2.98 21.70
CA ARG A 68 -2.45 1.91 22.67
C ARG A 68 -3.54 1.88 23.76
N SER A 69 -3.97 0.67 24.16
CA SER A 69 -5.12 0.49 25.07
C SER A 69 -4.92 1.12 26.46
N TYR A 70 -3.71 1.04 27.01
CA TYR A 70 -3.42 1.45 28.40
C TYR A 70 -2.77 2.82 28.52
N ASN A 71 -2.32 3.40 27.42
CA ASN A 71 -1.63 4.69 27.42
C ASN A 71 -1.87 5.40 26.08
N PRO A 72 -2.90 6.25 25.95
CA PRO A 72 -3.23 6.91 24.69
C PRO A 72 -2.15 7.84 24.14
N ALA A 73 -1.17 8.24 24.98
CA ALA A 73 0.00 9.01 24.56
C ALA A 73 0.98 8.17 23.72
N GLU A 74 0.99 6.84 23.90
CA GLU A 74 1.68 5.91 23.01
C GLU A 74 0.80 5.56 21.83
N ARG A 75 1.14 6.05 20.64
CA ARG A 75 0.40 5.75 19.42
C ARG A 75 1.29 5.63 18.20
N LEU A 76 0.84 4.84 17.24
CA LEU A 76 1.33 4.84 15.87
C LEU A 76 0.59 5.94 15.12
N GLN A 77 1.32 6.84 14.46
CA GLN A 77 0.70 7.88 13.64
C GLN A 77 -0.10 7.24 12.51
N ARG A 78 -1.35 7.66 12.32
CA ARG A 78 -2.18 7.24 11.21
C ARG A 78 -2.00 8.18 10.02
N PHE A 79 -1.89 7.62 8.83
CA PHE A 79 -1.74 8.34 7.59
C PHE A 79 -3.03 8.28 6.76
N SER A 80 -3.26 9.31 5.95
CA SER A 80 -4.35 9.36 4.99
C SER A 80 -4.06 8.45 3.80
N ILE A 81 -5.11 7.85 3.24
CA ILE A 81 -5.03 6.99 2.06
C ILE A 81 -6.17 7.34 1.08
N TRP A 82 -5.89 7.26 -0.22
CA TRP A 82 -6.85 7.53 -1.30
C TRP A 82 -6.82 6.37 -2.30
N ILE A 83 -7.58 5.31 -2.05
CA ILE A 83 -7.50 4.08 -2.84
C ILE A 83 -8.07 4.30 -4.24
N GLU A 84 -9.28 4.85 -4.34
CA GLU A 84 -10.04 5.00 -5.59
C GLU A 84 -9.32 5.95 -6.55
N LYS A 85 -8.86 7.09 -6.03
CA LYS A 85 -8.11 8.08 -6.81
C LYS A 85 -6.80 7.47 -7.34
N SER A 86 -6.07 6.75 -6.51
CA SER A 86 -4.80 6.13 -6.91
C SER A 86 -5.02 5.02 -7.94
N ALA A 87 -6.06 4.20 -7.78
CA ALA A 87 -6.43 3.17 -8.75
C ALA A 87 -6.79 3.78 -10.11
N GLN A 88 -7.56 4.88 -10.13
CA GLN A 88 -7.88 5.58 -11.37
C GLN A 88 -6.64 6.18 -12.04
N GLN A 89 -5.73 6.77 -11.27
CA GLN A 89 -4.47 7.30 -11.79
C GLN A 89 -3.61 6.20 -12.40
N LEU A 90 -3.49 5.05 -11.73
CA LEU A 90 -2.74 3.89 -12.22
C LEU A 90 -3.34 3.33 -13.51
N ASN A 91 -4.67 3.19 -13.55
CA ASN A 91 -5.38 2.75 -14.75
C ASN A 91 -5.16 3.71 -15.94
N ASN A 92 -5.25 5.02 -15.68
CA ASN A 92 -4.98 6.03 -16.70
C ASN A 92 -3.54 5.97 -17.21
N PHE A 93 -2.57 5.80 -16.31
CA PHE A 93 -1.16 5.68 -16.69
C PHE A 93 -0.94 4.49 -17.62
N PHE A 94 -1.44 3.30 -17.28
CA PHE A 94 -1.27 2.12 -18.13
C PHE A 94 -1.99 2.26 -19.47
N ARG A 95 -3.25 2.69 -19.46
CA ARG A 95 -4.04 2.87 -20.70
C ARG A 95 -3.35 3.83 -21.66
N VAL A 96 -2.96 5.02 -21.19
CA VAL A 96 -2.31 6.03 -22.04
C VAL A 96 -0.95 5.56 -22.53
N SER A 97 -0.18 4.87 -21.67
CA SER A 97 1.10 4.28 -22.08
C SER A 97 0.92 3.26 -23.20
N THR A 98 -0.09 2.38 -23.10
CA THR A 98 -0.41 1.42 -24.16
C THR A 98 -0.90 2.07 -25.45
N GLU A 99 -1.72 3.12 -25.36
CA GLU A 99 -2.22 3.86 -26.52
C GLU A 99 -1.07 4.55 -27.28
N LEU A 100 -0.13 5.16 -26.54
CA LEU A 100 1.05 5.79 -27.15
C LEU A 100 1.96 4.76 -27.82
N MET A 101 2.21 3.62 -27.17
CA MET A 101 2.99 2.54 -27.77
C MET A 101 2.34 1.97 -29.05
N GLN A 102 1.01 1.88 -29.11
CA GLN A 102 0.28 1.48 -30.32
C GLN A 102 0.40 2.50 -31.46
N VAL A 103 0.56 3.79 -31.15
CA VAL A 103 0.86 4.81 -32.18
C VAL A 103 2.26 4.59 -32.74
N MET A 104 3.24 4.32 -31.88
CA MET A 104 4.62 4.02 -32.30
C MET A 104 4.68 2.76 -33.17
N ALA A 105 4.03 1.68 -32.74
CA ALA A 105 3.95 0.44 -33.51
C ALA A 105 3.42 0.70 -34.93
N ARG A 106 2.33 1.47 -35.06
CA ARG A 106 1.77 1.84 -36.37
C ARG A 106 2.68 2.72 -37.21
N ALA A 107 3.42 3.64 -36.59
CA ALA A 107 4.42 4.47 -37.29
C ALA A 107 5.57 3.63 -37.87
N CYS A 108 5.91 2.52 -37.21
CA CYS A 108 6.89 1.53 -37.68
C CYS A 108 6.29 0.49 -38.65
N GLY A 109 5.02 0.63 -39.05
CA GLY A 109 4.36 -0.24 -40.02
C GLY A 109 3.66 -1.47 -39.43
N HIS A 110 3.55 -1.57 -38.10
CA HIS A 110 2.88 -2.68 -37.43
C HIS A 110 1.40 -2.38 -37.17
N ASP A 111 0.54 -3.36 -37.41
CA ASP A 111 -0.90 -3.32 -37.14
C ASP A 111 -1.27 -3.79 -35.72
N ASP A 112 -0.31 -4.36 -34.99
CA ASP A 112 -0.48 -4.84 -33.62
C ASP A 112 0.73 -4.48 -32.75
N LEU A 113 0.47 -4.13 -31.49
CA LEU A 113 1.52 -3.73 -30.54
C LEU A 113 2.50 -4.88 -30.25
N GLY A 114 2.05 -6.15 -30.29
CA GLY A 114 2.89 -7.31 -30.05
C GLY A 114 3.94 -7.55 -31.14
N LYS A 115 3.84 -6.87 -32.28
CA LYS A 115 4.85 -6.90 -33.36
C LYS A 115 5.94 -5.83 -33.19
N PHE A 116 5.69 -4.82 -32.35
CA PHE A 116 6.65 -3.76 -32.08
C PHE A 116 7.79 -4.28 -31.20
N CYS A 117 9.02 -4.07 -31.62
CA CYS A 117 10.21 -4.53 -30.92
C CYS A 117 11.30 -3.44 -30.85
N ILE A 118 12.39 -3.74 -30.16
CA ILE A 118 13.48 -2.78 -29.95
C ILE A 118 14.16 -2.37 -31.27
N ASP A 119 14.17 -3.24 -32.27
CA ASP A 119 14.80 -2.98 -33.57
C ASP A 119 14.08 -1.84 -34.32
N ASP A 120 12.78 -1.64 -34.06
CA ASP A 120 11.98 -0.55 -34.61
C ASP A 120 12.37 0.85 -34.10
N LEU A 121 13.21 0.93 -33.06
CA LEU A 121 13.67 2.18 -32.44
C LEU A 121 15.12 2.54 -32.81
N THR A 122 15.74 1.77 -33.70
CA THR A 122 17.12 2.00 -34.14
C THR A 122 17.15 2.73 -35.49
N THR A 123 18.08 3.66 -35.62
CA THR A 123 18.45 4.31 -36.90
C THR A 123 19.69 3.68 -37.48
#